data_AF-A0A1V9WZD4-F1
#
_entry.id   AF-A0A1V9WZD4-F1
#
_cell.length_a   1.000
_cell.length_b   1.000
_cell.length_c   1.000
_cell.angle_alpha   90.00
_cell.angle_beta   90.00
_cell.angle_gamma   90.00
#
_symmetry.space_group_name_H-M   'P 1'
#
loop_
_entity.id
_entity.type
_entity.pdbx_description
1 polymer ?
#
loop_
_entity_poly.entity_id
_entity_poly.type
_entity_poly.pdbx_seq_one_letter_code
_entity_poly.pdbx_strand_id
1 'polypeptide(L)'
;MVYQVIGGGTGAGGLGARAAGGPGGDLGAVVVDALPYIDHEYEGPGVREAVLAMVEEETRRYRPTKNYLEHLPPLNLHAFETDIIRAELERLQSRTPMDMISMKRYELPPPVHGRHNDLQAWTEAVDNSYAQLEQQVTRIINLELLEKYGAEVCKAHNEVLVGLARNVQGRLRDIRSQIQDIHLGRKTRQTEVGERLQLLESQWVGLVSKNYEIERACVELEKETSAPDEQFMKGWTSQLDNDNKTNIIKNGDEDHHNDEEHDEPPLKKARAFE
;
A
#
# COMPACT_ATOMS: atom_id res chain seq x y z
N MET A 1 -31.78 16.17 -40.70
CA MET A 1 -31.11 15.38 -39.65
C MET A 1 -30.76 16.32 -38.51
N VAL A 2 -31.46 16.16 -37.40
CA VAL A 2 -31.40 17.01 -36.22
C VAL A 2 -30.28 16.50 -35.33
N TYR A 3 -29.29 17.33 -35.03
CA TYR A 3 -28.43 17.12 -33.86
C TYR A 3 -28.78 18.19 -32.84
N GLN A 4 -29.29 17.71 -31.71
CA GLN A 4 -29.79 18.49 -30.60
C GLN A 4 -28.61 18.99 -29.77
N VAL A 5 -28.51 20.31 -29.71
CA VAL A 5 -27.65 21.08 -28.82
C VAL A 5 -28.32 21.16 -27.45
N ILE A 6 -27.58 20.79 -26.40
CA ILE A 6 -27.85 21.13 -25.00
C ILE A 6 -26.47 21.53 -24.47
N GLY A 7 -26.15 22.77 -24.10
CA GLY A 7 -26.95 23.78 -23.41
C GLY A 7 -26.51 23.79 -21.94
N GLY A 8 -25.52 24.63 -21.59
CA GLY A 8 -25.01 24.75 -20.22
C GLY A 8 -24.50 26.17 -19.95
N GLY A 9 -25.42 27.04 -19.53
CA GLY A 9 -25.15 28.43 -19.15
C GLY A 9 -24.73 28.57 -17.69
N THR A 10 -23.69 29.39 -17.50
CA THR A 10 -23.42 30.36 -16.42
C THR A 10 -24.18 30.29 -15.08
N GLY A 11 -23.41 30.29 -13.99
CA GLY A 11 -23.84 30.74 -12.67
C GLY A 11 -22.63 30.93 -11.74
N ALA A 12 -22.20 32.19 -11.55
CA ALA A 12 -21.26 32.58 -10.51
C ALA A 12 -21.98 32.71 -9.16
N GLY A 13 -21.34 32.26 -8.08
CA GLY A 13 -21.82 32.46 -6.71
C GLY A 13 -21.03 31.61 -5.71
N GLY A 14 -20.13 32.23 -4.95
CA GLY A 14 -19.39 31.55 -3.89
C GLY A 14 -20.28 31.15 -2.71
N LEU A 15 -19.78 30.23 -1.90
CA LEU A 15 -19.91 30.13 -0.43
C LEU A 15 -19.11 28.89 0.02
N GLY A 16 -18.30 29.04 1.07
CA GLY A 16 -17.45 27.97 1.58
C GLY A 16 -18.27 26.78 2.09
N ALA A 17 -17.77 25.57 1.83
CA ALA A 17 -18.24 24.36 2.48
C ALA A 17 -17.04 23.49 2.84
N ARG A 18 -16.82 23.34 4.15
CA ARG A 18 -15.94 22.36 4.77
C ARG A 18 -16.33 20.97 4.25
N ALA A 19 -15.40 20.25 3.64
CA ALA A 19 -15.56 18.81 3.45
C ALA A 19 -15.21 18.10 4.76
N ALA A 20 -16.15 18.19 5.71
CA ALA A 20 -16.27 17.23 6.80
C ALA A 20 -17.12 16.06 6.28
N GLY A 21 -16.63 14.84 6.50
CA GLY A 21 -17.41 13.62 6.68
C GLY A 21 -18.43 13.28 5.59
N GLY A 22 -18.05 12.38 4.68
CA GLY A 22 -19.05 11.58 3.95
C GLY A 22 -19.74 10.60 4.92
N PRO A 23 -21.07 10.49 4.91
CA PRO A 23 -21.79 9.53 5.75
C PRO A 23 -21.98 8.21 4.98
N GLY A 24 -21.51 7.10 5.54
CA GLY A 24 -21.85 5.77 5.04
C GLY A 24 -20.81 4.69 5.27
N GLY A 25 -20.72 4.20 6.51
CA GLY A 25 -20.37 2.80 6.80
C GLY A 25 -18.89 2.40 6.74
N ASP A 26 -18.15 2.70 7.81
CA ASP A 26 -17.25 1.70 8.39
C ASP A 26 -17.01 2.00 9.89
N LEU A 27 -17.89 1.49 10.76
CA LEU A 27 -17.72 1.52 12.23
C LEU A 27 -16.77 0.42 12.72
N GLY A 28 -15.84 -0.01 11.88
CA GLY A 28 -14.81 -1.00 12.18
C GLY A 28 -13.51 -0.82 11.40
N ALA A 29 -13.33 0.32 10.71
CA ALA A 29 -12.08 0.62 10.03
C ALA A 29 -10.96 0.72 11.08
N VAL A 30 -10.20 -0.36 11.24
CA VAL A 30 -8.93 -0.33 11.95
C VAL A 30 -8.12 0.78 11.30
N VAL A 31 -7.90 1.87 12.04
CA VAL A 31 -7.04 2.96 11.59
C VAL A 31 -5.63 2.39 11.60
N VAL A 32 -5.19 1.88 10.45
CA VAL A 32 -3.83 1.43 10.24
C VAL A 32 -2.99 2.69 10.05
N ASP A 33 -2.26 3.06 11.10
CA ASP A 33 -1.30 4.15 11.04
C ASP A 33 0.09 3.58 10.71
N ALA A 34 0.72 4.18 9.70
CA ALA A 34 2.09 3.88 9.29
C ALA A 34 2.66 5.18 8.74
N LEU A 35 3.89 5.53 9.14
CA LEU A 35 4.47 6.84 8.86
C LEU A 35 5.76 6.74 8.02
N PRO A 36 5.66 6.37 6.71
CA PRO A 36 6.83 6.13 5.85
C PRO A 36 7.86 7.27 5.76
N TYR A 37 7.47 8.53 6.00
CA TYR A 37 8.37 9.69 5.93
C TYR A 37 9.19 9.91 7.21
N ILE A 38 8.88 9.23 8.31
CA ILE A 38 9.65 9.30 9.57
C ILE A 38 10.23 7.94 9.97
N ASP A 39 9.54 6.84 9.64
CA ASP A 39 9.91 5.48 10.04
C ASP A 39 11.01 4.89 9.14
N HIS A 40 12.19 5.49 9.03
CA HIS A 40 13.22 5.00 8.09
C HIS A 40 13.85 3.64 8.46
N GLU A 41 13.57 3.13 9.65
CA GLU A 41 14.16 1.90 10.19
C GLU A 41 13.74 0.64 9.40
N TYR A 42 12.60 0.65 8.70
CA TYR A 42 12.18 -0.48 7.87
C TYR A 42 13.05 -0.69 6.62
N GLU A 43 13.84 0.31 6.21
CA GLU A 43 14.79 0.21 5.09
C GLU A 43 16.09 -0.53 5.51
N GLY A 44 16.23 -0.89 6.78
CA GLY A 44 17.35 -1.67 7.28
C GLY A 44 17.48 -3.03 6.57
N PRO A 45 18.72 -3.51 6.32
CA PRO A 45 18.93 -4.80 5.67
C PRO A 45 18.37 -5.94 6.55
N GLY A 46 17.60 -6.86 5.96
CA GLY A 46 17.03 -8.01 6.67
C GLY A 46 15.64 -7.77 7.28
N VAL A 47 15.21 -6.52 7.47
CA VAL A 47 13.90 -6.20 8.07
C VAL A 47 12.76 -6.64 7.16
N ARG A 48 12.88 -6.33 5.86
CA ARG A 48 11.88 -6.72 4.86
C ARG A 48 11.75 -8.23 4.75
N GLU A 49 12.88 -8.95 4.74
CA GLU A 49 12.90 -10.41 4.68
C GLU A 49 12.26 -11.03 5.93
N ALA A 50 12.55 -10.50 7.12
CA ALA A 50 11.94 -10.96 8.36
C ALA A 50 10.42 -10.71 8.37
N VAL A 51 9.96 -9.53 7.93
CA VAL A 51 8.53 -9.21 7.83
C VAL A 51 7.83 -10.12 6.82
N LEU A 52 8.44 -10.37 5.66
CA LEU A 52 7.88 -11.29 4.66
C LEU A 52 7.78 -12.72 5.19
N ALA A 53 8.78 -13.20 5.95
CA ALA A 53 8.72 -14.52 6.58
C ALA A 53 7.58 -14.63 7.61
N MET A 54 7.36 -13.58 8.42
CA MET A 54 6.23 -13.51 9.36
C MET A 54 4.89 -13.49 8.63
N VAL A 55 4.77 -12.73 7.54
CA VAL A 55 3.56 -12.72 6.68
C VAL A 55 3.33 -14.11 6.09
N GLU A 56 4.37 -14.76 5.58
CA GLU A 56 4.27 -16.11 5.02
C GLU A 56 3.77 -17.13 6.07
N GLU A 57 4.31 -17.08 7.28
CA GLU A 57 3.88 -17.94 8.38
C GLU A 57 2.38 -17.75 8.70
N GLU A 58 1.91 -16.50 8.77
CA GLU A 58 0.50 -16.19 8.99
C GLU A 58 -0.38 -16.61 7.81
N THR A 59 0.05 -16.42 6.56
CA THR A 59 -0.71 -16.92 5.39
C THR A 59 -0.75 -18.45 5.31
N ARG A 60 0.23 -19.15 5.89
CA ARG A 60 0.21 -20.61 6.01
C ARG A 60 -0.83 -21.06 7.04
N ARG A 61 -0.99 -20.30 8.14
CA ARG A 61 -1.98 -20.57 9.20
C ARG A 61 -3.40 -20.22 8.75
N TYR A 62 -3.56 -19.10 8.06
CA TYR A 62 -4.84 -18.63 7.53
C TYR A 62 -4.83 -18.63 6.01
N ARG A 63 -5.39 -19.69 5.40
CA ARG A 63 -5.70 -19.66 3.96
C ARG A 63 -6.83 -18.66 3.73
N PRO A 64 -6.66 -17.64 2.86
CA PRO A 64 -7.72 -16.68 2.57
C PRO A 64 -9.00 -17.41 2.10
N THR A 65 -10.10 -17.22 2.82
CA THR A 65 -11.39 -17.87 2.50
C THR A 65 -12.28 -17.02 1.60
N LYS A 66 -12.05 -15.70 1.57
CA LYS A 66 -12.78 -14.75 0.71
C LYS A 66 -11.91 -14.40 -0.48
N ASN A 67 -12.43 -14.54 -1.68
CA ASN A 67 -11.74 -14.04 -2.86
C ASN A 67 -11.96 -12.52 -2.91
N TYR A 68 -10.89 -11.76 -2.67
CA TYR A 68 -10.92 -10.29 -2.68
C TYR A 68 -11.31 -9.71 -4.05
N LEU A 69 -11.35 -10.52 -5.10
CA LEU A 69 -11.79 -10.16 -6.45
C LEU A 69 -13.28 -10.45 -6.72
N GLU A 70 -14.05 -10.97 -5.75
CA GLU A 70 -15.48 -11.29 -5.93
C GLU A 70 -16.35 -10.09 -6.33
N HIS A 71 -15.96 -8.89 -5.90
CA HIS A 71 -16.66 -7.65 -6.23
C HIS A 71 -16.41 -7.18 -7.67
N LEU A 72 -15.39 -7.73 -8.34
CA LEU A 72 -15.06 -7.39 -9.72
C LEU A 72 -15.84 -8.28 -10.67
N PRO A 73 -16.33 -7.73 -11.80
CA PRO A 73 -16.93 -8.55 -12.83
C PRO A 73 -15.92 -9.59 -13.33
N PRO A 74 -16.38 -10.78 -13.76
CA PRO A 74 -15.49 -11.80 -14.30
C PRO A 74 -14.72 -11.25 -15.49
N LEU A 75 -13.45 -11.62 -15.58
CA LEU A 75 -12.56 -11.15 -16.64
C LEU A 75 -13.08 -11.60 -18.00
N ASN A 76 -13.52 -10.64 -18.83
CA ASN A 76 -13.91 -10.91 -20.20
C ASN A 76 -12.70 -10.70 -21.13
N LEU A 77 -12.00 -11.79 -21.45
CA LEU A 77 -10.87 -11.79 -22.37
C LEU A 77 -11.28 -11.46 -23.82
N HIS A 78 -12.54 -11.68 -24.16
CA HIS A 78 -13.08 -11.51 -25.51
C HIS A 78 -13.84 -10.19 -25.70
N ALA A 79 -13.78 -9.27 -24.72
CA ALA A 79 -14.58 -8.04 -24.71
C ALA A 79 -14.36 -7.15 -25.95
N PHE A 80 -13.14 -7.20 -26.52
CA PHE A 80 -12.74 -6.42 -27.69
C PHE A 80 -12.51 -7.29 -28.93
N GLU A 81 -12.88 -8.57 -28.89
CA GLU A 81 -12.75 -9.43 -30.05
C GLU A 81 -13.86 -9.16 -31.06
N THR A 82 -13.47 -8.64 -32.21
CA THR A 82 -14.31 -8.64 -33.39
C THR A 82 -14.36 -10.05 -33.99
N ASP A 83 -15.40 -10.34 -34.77
CA ASP A 83 -15.54 -11.68 -35.40
C ASP A 83 -14.34 -12.05 -36.28
N ILE A 84 -13.67 -11.05 -36.88
CA ILE A 84 -12.43 -11.23 -37.64
C ILE A 84 -11.28 -11.67 -36.74
N ILE A 85 -11.09 -11.01 -35.60
CA ILE A 85 -10.04 -11.36 -34.65
C ILE A 85 -10.29 -12.76 -34.08
N ARG A 86 -11.55 -13.09 -33.76
CA ARG A 86 -11.92 -14.42 -33.28
C ARG A 86 -11.57 -15.51 -34.30
N ALA A 87 -11.93 -15.30 -35.57
CA ALA A 87 -11.60 -16.24 -36.64
C ALA A 87 -10.08 -16.41 -36.83
N GLU A 88 -9.31 -15.32 -36.73
CA GLU A 88 -7.84 -15.38 -36.81
C GLU A 88 -7.22 -16.08 -35.60
N LEU A 89 -7.75 -15.86 -34.39
CA LEU A 89 -7.32 -16.56 -33.19
C LEU A 89 -7.59 -18.06 -33.29
N GLU A 90 -8.74 -18.47 -33.83
CA GLU A 90 -9.07 -19.88 -34.10
C GLU A 90 -8.15 -20.50 -35.15
N ARG A 91 -7.84 -19.76 -36.23
CA ARG A 91 -6.84 -20.19 -37.24
C ARG A 91 -5.45 -20.39 -36.62
N LEU A 92 -5.02 -19.45 -35.77
CA LEU A 92 -3.74 -19.56 -35.07
C LEU A 92 -3.72 -20.73 -34.08
N GLN A 93 -4.81 -20.95 -33.34
CA GLN A 93 -4.96 -22.06 -32.42
C GLN A 93 -4.91 -23.41 -33.14
N SER A 94 -5.55 -23.51 -34.31
CA SER A 94 -5.50 -24.69 -35.19
C SER A 94 -4.20 -24.79 -36.00
N ARG A 95 -3.27 -23.84 -35.85
CA ARG A 95 -1.97 -23.78 -36.54
C ARG A 95 -2.10 -23.84 -38.07
N THR A 96 -3.22 -23.38 -38.62
CA THR A 96 -3.37 -23.27 -40.08
C THR A 96 -2.57 -22.07 -40.56
N PRO A 97 -1.68 -22.22 -41.57
CA PRO A 97 -1.02 -21.08 -42.20
C PRO A 97 -2.05 -20.10 -42.79
N MET A 98 -1.69 -18.82 -42.86
CA MET A 98 -2.53 -17.83 -43.54
C MET A 98 -2.50 -18.04 -45.05
N ASP A 99 -3.64 -17.87 -45.71
CA ASP A 99 -3.70 -17.86 -47.17
C ASP A 99 -2.84 -16.72 -47.72
N MET A 100 -1.96 -17.05 -48.66
CA MET A 100 -1.14 -16.04 -49.31
C MET A 100 -2.01 -15.19 -50.23
N ILE A 101 -1.84 -13.87 -50.15
CA ILE A 101 -2.47 -12.96 -51.10
C ILE A 101 -1.92 -13.25 -52.51
N SER A 102 -2.83 -13.50 -53.46
CA SER A 102 -2.45 -13.77 -54.84
C SER A 102 -1.96 -12.50 -55.52
N MET A 103 -0.68 -12.47 -55.89
CA MET A 103 -0.10 -11.37 -56.67
C MET A 103 -0.31 -11.53 -58.18
N LYS A 104 -0.90 -12.65 -58.63
CA LYS A 104 -1.14 -12.91 -60.07
C LYS A 104 -1.99 -11.84 -60.75
N ARG A 105 -2.90 -11.20 -59.99
CA ARG A 105 -3.70 -10.07 -60.46
C ARG A 105 -2.82 -8.87 -60.83
N TYR A 106 -1.67 -8.70 -60.17
CA TYR A 106 -0.76 -7.57 -60.36
C TYR A 106 0.27 -7.79 -61.48
N GLU A 107 0.31 -9.00 -62.03
CA GLU A 107 1.20 -9.39 -63.11
C GLU A 107 0.42 -9.44 -64.44
N LEU A 108 1.12 -9.33 -65.56
CA LEU A 108 0.57 -9.61 -66.89
C LEU A 108 1.19 -10.90 -67.46
N PRO A 109 0.92 -12.07 -66.86
CA PRO A 109 1.42 -13.31 -67.40
C PRO A 109 0.70 -13.64 -68.71
N PRO A 110 1.40 -14.09 -69.76
CA PRO A 110 0.72 -14.70 -70.89
C PRO A 110 0.03 -16.00 -70.44
N PRO A 111 -0.94 -16.51 -71.21
CA PRO A 111 -1.49 -17.85 -70.98
C PRO A 111 -0.36 -18.88 -70.86
N VAL A 112 -0.54 -19.88 -70.01
CA VAL A 112 0.49 -20.93 -69.82
C VAL A 112 0.74 -21.64 -71.15
N HIS A 113 2.00 -21.97 -71.48
CA HIS A 113 2.41 -22.57 -72.76
C HIS A 113 1.55 -23.76 -73.25
N GLY A 114 0.91 -24.52 -72.35
CA GLY A 114 -0.02 -25.61 -72.68
C GLY A 114 -1.48 -25.22 -72.98
N ARG A 115 -1.84 -23.94 -72.82
CA ARG A 115 -3.19 -23.37 -73.01
C ARG A 115 -3.24 -22.30 -74.10
N HIS A 116 -2.23 -22.20 -74.96
CA HIS A 116 -2.24 -21.22 -76.05
C HIS A 116 -3.33 -21.48 -77.11
N ASN A 117 -3.85 -22.71 -77.20
CA ASN A 117 -4.97 -23.04 -78.09
C ASN A 117 -6.34 -22.85 -77.41
N ASP A 118 -6.35 -22.52 -76.11
CA ASP A 118 -7.56 -22.32 -75.33
C ASP A 118 -7.97 -20.84 -75.40
N LEU A 119 -9.09 -20.58 -76.07
CA LEU A 119 -9.65 -19.24 -76.21
C LEU A 119 -9.92 -18.60 -74.84
N GLN A 120 -10.37 -19.39 -73.86
CA GLN A 120 -10.73 -18.87 -72.53
C GLN A 120 -9.49 -18.35 -71.79
N ALA A 121 -8.37 -19.06 -71.88
CA ALA A 121 -7.12 -18.63 -71.25
C ALA A 121 -6.60 -17.28 -71.82
N TRP A 122 -6.83 -17.03 -73.12
CA TRP A 122 -6.54 -15.73 -73.72
C TRP A 122 -7.52 -14.65 -73.29
N THR A 123 -8.82 -14.95 -73.19
CA THR A 123 -9.82 -14.01 -72.67
C THR A 123 -9.47 -13.58 -71.24
N GLU A 124 -9.12 -14.53 -70.37
CA GLU A 124 -8.71 -14.23 -68.99
C GLU A 124 -7.45 -13.34 -68.92
N ALA A 125 -6.46 -13.58 -69.79
CA ALA A 125 -5.26 -12.75 -69.86
C ALA A 125 -5.57 -11.32 -70.36
N VAL A 126 -6.46 -11.19 -71.35
CA VAL A 126 -6.92 -9.90 -71.88
C VAL A 126 -7.72 -9.14 -70.83
N ASP A 127 -8.65 -9.79 -70.14
CA ASP A 127 -9.46 -9.18 -69.07
C ASP A 127 -8.57 -8.68 -67.92
N ASN A 128 -7.55 -9.44 -67.53
CA ASN A 128 -6.56 -9.01 -66.55
C ASN A 128 -5.77 -7.79 -67.04
N SER A 129 -5.40 -7.75 -68.33
CA SER A 129 -4.71 -6.59 -68.92
C SER A 129 -5.58 -5.32 -68.94
N TYR A 130 -6.88 -5.44 -69.20
CA TYR A 130 -7.83 -4.33 -69.11
C TYR A 130 -7.98 -3.85 -67.66
N ALA A 131 -8.14 -4.78 -66.71
CA ALA A 131 -8.21 -4.42 -65.29
C ALA A 131 -6.94 -3.69 -64.82
N GLN A 132 -5.77 -4.08 -65.33
CA GLN A 132 -4.49 -3.43 -65.04
C GLN A 132 -4.39 -2.02 -65.62
N LEU A 133 -4.82 -1.83 -66.86
CA LEU A 133 -4.85 -0.51 -67.49
C LEU A 133 -5.68 0.47 -66.66
N GLU A 134 -6.90 0.07 -66.28
CA GLU A 134 -7.79 0.88 -65.43
C GLU A 134 -7.19 1.15 -64.04
N GLN A 135 -6.50 0.17 -63.45
CA GLN A 135 -5.80 0.35 -62.18
C GLN A 135 -4.65 1.37 -62.31
N GLN A 136 -3.90 1.37 -63.42
CA GLN A 136 -2.86 2.37 -63.66
C GLN A 136 -3.44 3.76 -63.86
N VAL A 137 -4.56 3.90 -64.58
CA VAL A 137 -5.28 5.17 -64.72
C VAL A 137 -5.70 5.69 -63.34
N THR A 138 -6.30 4.84 -62.51
CA THR A 138 -6.68 5.19 -61.13
C THR A 138 -5.47 5.59 -60.29
N ARG A 139 -4.35 4.87 -60.44
CA ARG A 139 -3.09 5.19 -59.74
C ARG A 139 -2.56 6.56 -60.14
N ILE A 140 -2.60 6.92 -61.42
CA ILE A 140 -2.19 8.25 -61.91
C ILE A 140 -3.06 9.33 -61.25
N ILE A 141 -4.39 9.17 -61.26
CA ILE A 141 -5.31 10.11 -60.61
C ILE A 141 -5.01 10.25 -59.10
N ASN A 142 -4.77 9.13 -58.41
CA ASN A 142 -4.42 9.15 -56.99
C ASN A 142 -3.08 9.85 -56.73
N LEU A 143 -2.09 9.65 -57.61
CA LEU A 143 -0.79 10.32 -57.51
C LEU A 143 -0.90 11.82 -57.80
N GLU A 144 -1.73 12.23 -58.77
CA GLU A 144 -2.02 13.65 -59.01
C GLU A 144 -2.72 14.31 -57.82
N LEU A 145 -3.63 13.60 -57.15
CA LEU A 145 -4.24 14.07 -55.91
C LEU A 145 -3.22 14.18 -54.77
N LEU A 146 -2.34 13.19 -54.64
CA LEU A 146 -1.27 13.19 -53.64
C LEU A 146 -0.26 14.31 -53.90
N GLU A 147 0.09 14.57 -55.16
CA GLU A 147 0.97 15.67 -55.54
C GLU A 147 0.36 17.03 -55.18
N LYS A 148 -0.94 17.21 -55.45
CA LYS A 148 -1.66 18.46 -55.17
C LYS A 148 -1.87 18.73 -53.68
N TYR A 149 -2.24 17.71 -52.90
CA TYR A 149 -2.71 17.89 -51.52
C TYR A 149 -1.85 17.22 -50.45
N GLY A 150 -0.98 16.28 -50.82
CA GLY A 150 -0.26 15.42 -49.88
C GLY A 150 0.59 16.20 -48.89
N ALA A 151 1.32 17.23 -49.36
CA ALA A 151 2.14 18.07 -48.47
C ALA A 151 1.28 18.80 -47.43
N GLU A 152 0.17 19.39 -47.83
CA GLU A 152 -0.72 20.14 -46.94
C GLU A 152 -1.46 19.22 -45.95
N VAL A 153 -1.94 18.06 -46.40
CA VAL A 153 -2.56 17.05 -45.52
C VAL A 153 -1.55 16.53 -44.49
N CYS A 154 -0.32 16.23 -44.90
CA CYS A 154 0.74 15.79 -43.98
C CYS A 154 1.06 16.86 -42.93
N LYS A 155 1.14 18.15 -43.33
CA LYS A 155 1.34 19.26 -42.38
C LYS A 155 0.19 19.36 -41.39
N ALA A 156 -1.06 19.37 -41.86
CA ALA A 156 -2.24 19.43 -41.01
C ALA A 156 -2.32 18.22 -40.05
N HIS A 157 -2.01 17.02 -40.52
CA HIS A 157 -1.94 15.83 -39.68
C HIS A 157 -0.86 15.96 -38.59
N ASN A 158 0.32 16.46 -38.94
CA ASN A 158 1.38 16.72 -37.98
C ASN A 158 0.97 17.76 -36.91
N GLU A 159 0.24 18.80 -37.28
CA GLU A 159 -0.30 19.78 -36.32
C GLU A 159 -1.24 19.12 -35.31
N VAL A 160 -2.13 18.24 -35.77
CA VAL A 160 -3.01 17.45 -34.91
C VAL A 160 -2.20 16.55 -33.97
N LEU A 161 -1.22 15.81 -34.49
CA LEU A 161 -0.36 14.95 -33.68
C LEU A 161 0.42 15.73 -32.62
N VAL A 162 0.97 16.89 -32.98
CA VAL A 162 1.66 17.79 -32.05
C VAL A 162 0.69 18.31 -30.98
N GLY A 163 -0.55 18.66 -31.35
CA GLY A 163 -1.60 19.06 -30.42
C GLY A 163 -1.94 17.96 -29.41
N LEU A 164 -2.13 16.72 -29.89
CA LEU A 164 -2.38 15.55 -29.05
C LEU A 164 -1.22 15.28 -28.09
N ALA A 165 0.02 15.31 -28.60
CA ALA A 165 1.22 15.13 -27.78
C ALA A 165 1.31 16.18 -26.67
N ARG A 166 1.09 17.47 -27.01
CA ARG A 166 1.06 18.56 -26.03
C ARG A 166 -0.03 18.37 -24.98
N ASN A 167 -1.22 17.92 -25.37
CA ASN A 167 -2.31 17.65 -24.44
C ASN A 167 -1.94 16.55 -23.43
N VAL A 168 -1.44 15.41 -23.92
CA VAL A 168 -1.04 14.28 -23.07
C VAL A 168 0.11 14.67 -22.15
N GLN A 169 1.10 15.42 -22.65
CA GLN A 169 2.20 15.96 -21.83
C GLN A 169 1.71 16.97 -20.79
N GLY A 170 0.70 17.80 -21.12
CA GLY A 170 0.02 18.69 -20.18
C GLY A 170 -0.61 17.90 -19.03
N ARG A 171 -1.46 16.92 -19.36
CA ARG A 171 -2.12 16.05 -18.36
C ARG A 171 -1.11 15.32 -17.47
N LEU A 172 -0.01 14.84 -18.04
CA LEU A 172 1.06 14.20 -17.27
C LEU A 172 1.70 15.17 -16.26
N ARG A 173 1.95 16.42 -16.66
CA ARG A 173 2.47 17.45 -15.75
C ARG A 173 1.49 17.76 -14.62
N ASP A 174 0.21 17.88 -14.94
CA ASP A 174 -0.84 18.17 -13.95
C ASP A 174 -0.94 17.03 -12.91
N ILE A 175 -0.96 15.78 -13.37
CA ILE A 175 -0.98 14.61 -12.48
C ILE A 175 0.28 14.56 -11.62
N ARG A 176 1.46 14.85 -12.18
CA ARG A 176 2.71 14.90 -11.40
C ARG A 176 2.66 16.00 -10.34
N SER A 177 2.11 17.17 -10.65
CA SER A 177 1.92 18.25 -9.69
C SER A 177 0.99 17.80 -8.55
N GLN A 178 -0.15 17.19 -8.88
CA GLN A 178 -1.09 16.67 -7.88
C GLN A 178 -0.45 15.61 -6.97
N ILE A 179 0.34 14.70 -7.54
CA ILE A 179 1.11 13.70 -6.77
C ILE A 179 2.10 14.41 -5.82
N GLN A 180 2.82 15.43 -6.31
CA GLN A 180 3.76 16.20 -5.50
C GLN A 180 3.05 16.94 -4.36
N ASP A 181 1.90 17.57 -4.61
CA ASP A 181 1.11 18.25 -3.59
C ASP A 181 0.64 17.27 -2.51
N ILE A 182 0.19 16.07 -2.91
CA ILE A 182 -0.17 15.00 -1.98
C ILE A 182 1.04 14.55 -1.17
N HIS A 183 2.19 14.33 -1.81
CA HIS A 183 3.43 13.94 -1.12
C HIS A 183 3.88 15.00 -0.12
N LEU A 184 3.83 16.28 -0.49
CA LEU A 184 4.15 17.39 0.40
C LEU A 184 3.19 17.41 1.59
N GLY A 185 1.88 17.36 1.36
CA GLY A 185 0.88 17.34 2.42
C GLY A 185 0.93 16.09 3.32
N ARG A 186 1.39 14.94 2.81
CA ARG A 186 1.68 13.75 3.64
C ARG A 186 2.92 13.98 4.48
N LYS A 187 4.02 14.43 3.86
CA LYS A 187 5.29 14.68 4.54
C LYS A 187 5.11 15.65 5.70
N THR A 188 4.46 16.81 5.47
CA THR A 188 4.20 17.81 6.52
C THR A 188 3.43 17.22 7.70
N ARG A 189 2.33 16.51 7.43
CA ARG A 189 1.54 15.87 8.51
C ARG A 189 2.34 14.83 9.28
N GLN A 190 3.11 14.00 8.59
CA GLN A 190 3.92 12.95 9.24
C GLN A 190 5.07 13.54 10.04
N THR A 191 5.73 14.61 9.57
CA THR A 191 6.78 15.29 10.33
C THR A 191 6.23 15.95 11.59
N GLU A 192 5.05 16.60 11.52
CA GLU A 192 4.39 17.18 12.69
C GLU A 192 4.01 16.11 13.74
N VAL A 193 3.47 14.98 13.29
CA VAL A 193 3.14 13.85 14.18
C VAL A 193 4.42 13.21 14.73
N GLY A 194 5.48 13.07 13.92
CA GLY A 194 6.77 12.54 14.34
C GLY A 194 7.43 13.37 15.44
N GLU A 195 7.42 14.69 15.33
CA GLU A 195 7.90 15.59 16.39
C GLU A 195 7.11 15.38 17.69
N ARG A 196 5.79 15.21 17.59
CA ARG A 196 4.94 14.93 18.75
C ARG A 196 5.21 13.56 19.37
N LEU A 197 5.47 12.53 18.56
CA LEU A 197 5.85 11.20 19.02
C LEU A 197 7.18 11.23 19.77
N GLN A 198 8.20 11.90 19.23
CA GLN A 198 9.50 12.08 19.91
C GLN A 198 9.36 12.81 21.25
N LEU A 199 8.51 13.85 21.31
CA LEU A 199 8.23 14.54 22.56
C LEU A 199 7.59 13.60 23.59
N LEU A 200 6.55 12.85 23.20
CA LEU A 200 5.87 11.91 24.07
C LEU A 200 6.79 10.78 24.54
N GLU A 201 7.65 10.28 23.66
CA GLU A 201 8.66 9.28 24.00
C GLU A 201 9.66 9.82 25.03
N SER A 202 10.19 11.03 24.83
CA SER A 202 11.12 11.64 25.80
C SER A 202 10.47 11.90 27.16
N GLN A 203 9.20 12.31 27.18
CA GLN A 203 8.41 12.46 28.41
C GLN A 203 8.20 11.11 29.09
N TRP A 204 7.87 10.07 28.33
CA TRP A 204 7.68 8.73 28.84
C TRP A 204 8.98 8.18 29.46
N VAL A 205 10.11 8.27 28.74
CA VAL A 205 11.43 7.88 29.27
C VAL A 205 11.74 8.66 30.55
N GLY A 206 11.52 9.98 30.56
CA GLY A 206 11.76 10.82 31.74
C GLY A 206 10.90 10.42 32.95
N LEU A 207 9.62 10.11 32.74
CA LEU A 207 8.71 9.64 33.80
C LEU A 207 9.13 8.27 34.33
N VAL A 208 9.48 7.34 33.45
CA VAL A 208 9.96 6.00 33.84
C VAL A 208 11.27 6.10 34.61
N SER A 209 12.23 6.90 34.15
CA SER A 209 13.49 7.14 34.86
C SER A 209 13.26 7.78 36.22
N LYS A 210 12.37 8.77 36.33
CA LYS A 210 12.04 9.40 37.60
C LYS A 210 11.37 8.44 38.57
N ASN A 211 10.43 7.61 38.10
CA ASN A 211 9.83 6.56 38.93
C ASN A 211 10.90 5.57 39.42
N TYR A 212 11.81 5.17 38.55
CA TYR A 212 12.93 4.31 38.92
C TYR A 212 13.85 4.94 39.98
N GLU A 213 14.16 6.23 39.85
CA GLU A 213 14.95 6.97 40.84
C GLU A 213 14.25 7.05 42.20
N ILE A 214 12.92 7.28 42.21
CA ILE A 214 12.11 7.31 43.43
C ILE A 214 12.10 5.93 44.10
N GLU A 215 11.80 4.86 43.34
CA GLU A 215 11.81 3.48 43.87
C GLU A 215 13.17 3.11 44.45
N ARG A 216 14.26 3.47 43.77
CA ARG A 216 15.62 3.26 44.27
C ARG A 216 15.85 4.01 45.60
N ALA A 217 15.46 5.28 45.67
CA ALA A 217 15.59 6.08 46.89
C ALA A 217 14.73 5.54 48.05
N CYS A 218 13.51 5.06 47.76
CA CYS A 218 12.65 4.39 48.74
C CYS A 218 13.32 3.14 49.30
N VAL A 219 13.89 2.27 48.44
CA VAL A 219 14.61 1.07 48.88
C VAL A 219 15.84 1.41 49.71
N GLU A 220 16.56 2.49 49.37
CA GLU A 220 17.72 2.96 50.15
C GLU A 220 17.29 3.49 51.53
N LEU A 221 16.21 4.29 51.58
CA LEU A 221 15.63 4.78 52.84
C LEU A 221 15.06 3.64 53.70
N GLU A 222 14.45 2.61 53.11
CA GLU A 222 13.99 1.42 53.82
C GLU A 222 15.15 0.64 54.46
N LYS A 223 16.29 0.52 53.75
CA LYS A 223 17.52 -0.07 54.33
C LYS A 223 18.06 0.79 55.47
N GLU A 224 18.11 2.11 55.28
CA GLU A 224 18.58 3.06 56.30
C GLU A 224 17.66 3.15 57.52
N THR A 225 16.37 2.85 57.41
CA THR A 225 15.44 2.83 58.56
C THR A 225 15.37 1.45 59.22
N SER A 226 15.51 0.36 58.47
CA SER A 226 15.64 -0.99 59.05
C SER A 226 16.95 -1.17 59.83
N ALA A 227 18.05 -0.50 59.44
CA ALA A 227 19.34 -0.60 60.12
C ALA A 227 19.36 -0.06 61.57
N PRO A 228 18.81 1.12 61.89
CA PRO A 228 18.67 1.60 63.26
C PRO A 228 17.65 0.77 64.04
N ASP A 229 16.58 0.26 63.45
CA ASP A 229 15.67 -0.67 64.14
C ASP A 229 16.40 -1.96 64.57
N GLU A 230 17.29 -2.51 63.75
CA GLU A 230 18.14 -3.64 64.15
C GLU A 230 19.19 -3.29 65.22
N GLN A 231 19.75 -2.07 65.19
CA GLN A 231 20.72 -1.60 66.20
C GLN A 231 20.05 -1.24 67.53
N PHE A 232 18.86 -0.63 67.49
CA PHE A 232 18.01 -0.40 68.64
C PHE A 232 17.52 -1.72 69.21
N MET A 233 17.08 -2.69 68.39
CA MET A 233 16.72 -4.04 68.85
C MET A 233 17.92 -4.77 69.47
N LYS A 234 19.11 -4.77 68.84
CA LYS A 234 20.33 -5.36 69.42
C LYS A 234 20.77 -4.66 70.70
N GLY A 235 20.62 -3.33 70.77
CA GLY A 235 20.88 -2.53 71.97
C GLY A 235 19.91 -2.87 73.09
N TRP A 236 18.61 -2.97 72.81
CA TRP A 236 17.58 -3.37 73.75
C TRP A 236 17.75 -4.81 74.23
N THR A 237 18.08 -5.76 73.35
CA THR A 237 18.36 -7.15 73.76
C THR A 237 19.64 -7.27 74.59
N SER A 238 20.69 -6.51 74.26
CA SER A 238 21.93 -6.46 75.07
C SER A 238 21.72 -5.78 76.43
N GLN A 239 20.78 -4.83 76.51
CA GLN A 239 20.42 -4.15 77.75
C GLN A 239 19.51 -5.01 78.63
N LEU A 240 18.56 -5.76 78.04
CA LEU A 240 17.81 -6.83 78.71
C LEU A 240 18.71 -7.95 79.24
N ASP A 241 19.74 -8.36 78.49
CA ASP A 241 20.72 -9.36 78.94
C ASP A 241 21.57 -8.85 80.12
N ASN A 242 21.91 -7.56 80.17
CA ASN A 242 22.61 -6.93 81.30
C ASN A 242 21.69 -6.70 82.52
N ASP A 243 20.43 -6.35 82.30
CA ASP A 243 19.43 -6.16 83.36
C ASP A 243 19.04 -7.52 83.99
N ASN A 244 19.01 -8.60 83.20
CA ASN A 244 18.82 -9.96 83.72
C ASN A 244 20.06 -10.45 84.51
N LYS A 245 21.28 -10.11 84.07
CA LYS A 245 22.52 -10.40 84.83
C LYS A 245 22.63 -9.62 86.14
N THR A 246 22.07 -8.42 86.23
CA THR A 246 22.07 -7.61 87.46
C THR A 246 20.91 -7.95 88.40
N ASN A 247 19.79 -8.47 87.90
CA ASN A 247 18.71 -9.02 88.74
C ASN A 247 19.05 -10.38 89.35
N ILE A 248 19.87 -11.22 88.68
CA ILE A 248 20.34 -12.51 89.25
C ILE A 248 21.30 -12.31 90.44
N ILE A 249 21.95 -11.14 90.59
CA ILE A 249 22.85 -10.85 91.72
C ILE A 249 22.09 -10.30 92.95
N LYS A 250 20.80 -9.91 92.81
CA LYS A 250 20.06 -9.22 93.88
C LYS A 250 18.90 -9.97 94.51
N ASN A 251 18.44 -11.09 93.97
CA ASN A 251 17.33 -11.85 94.57
C ASN A 251 17.76 -13.31 94.80
N GLY A 252 18.45 -13.52 95.92
CA GLY A 252 18.28 -14.75 96.70
C GLY A 252 17.14 -14.52 97.68
N ASP A 253 16.32 -15.56 97.86
CA ASP A 253 15.16 -15.68 98.76
C ASP A 253 13.86 -15.02 98.27
N GLU A 254 13.00 -15.79 97.58
CA GLU A 254 11.92 -16.56 98.22
C GLU A 254 11.07 -17.32 97.17
N ASP A 255 10.66 -18.53 97.55
CA ASP A 255 9.90 -19.52 96.80
C ASP A 255 8.44 -19.10 96.51
N HIS A 256 7.89 -19.48 95.35
CA HIS A 256 6.64 -20.26 95.25
C HIS A 256 6.28 -20.69 93.80
N HIS A 257 6.04 -22.01 93.66
CA HIS A 257 5.18 -22.75 92.71
C HIS A 257 3.94 -21.97 92.19
N ASN A 258 3.36 -22.19 91.00
CA ASN A 258 3.58 -23.11 89.88
C ASN A 258 2.69 -22.68 88.69
N ASP A 259 2.87 -23.38 87.57
CA ASP A 259 1.95 -23.67 86.46
C ASP A 259 2.10 -22.87 85.14
N GLU A 260 2.56 -23.65 84.15
CA GLU A 260 2.80 -23.39 82.73
C GLU A 260 1.48 -23.31 81.94
N GLU A 261 1.42 -22.49 80.89
CA GLU A 261 1.02 -22.97 79.54
C GLU A 261 1.40 -21.97 78.44
N HIS A 262 1.90 -22.52 77.34
CA HIS A 262 2.41 -21.86 76.13
C HIS A 262 1.29 -21.31 75.22
N ASP A 263 1.48 -20.15 74.57
CA ASP A 263 1.70 -20.08 73.10
C ASP A 263 1.73 -18.66 72.50
N GLU A 264 2.44 -18.60 71.37
CA GLU A 264 2.92 -17.55 70.45
C GLU A 264 2.14 -16.22 70.21
N PRO A 265 2.85 -15.13 69.83
CA PRO A 265 2.28 -13.94 69.15
C PRO A 265 2.35 -14.11 67.61
N PRO A 266 2.09 -13.13 66.72
CA PRO A 266 1.29 -11.88 66.71
C PRO A 266 0.38 -11.81 65.45
N LEU A 267 -0.39 -10.72 65.22
CA LEU A 267 -0.74 -10.29 63.85
C LEU A 267 -0.95 -8.77 63.75
N LYS A 268 0.04 -8.05 63.18
CA LYS A 268 -0.19 -6.77 62.51
C LYS A 268 -0.87 -7.06 61.16
N LYS A 269 -2.08 -6.54 60.93
CA LYS A 269 -2.68 -6.51 59.59
C LYS A 269 -2.37 -5.19 58.90
N ALA A 270 -1.85 -5.34 57.68
CA ALA A 270 -1.53 -4.30 56.72
C ALA A 270 -2.75 -3.45 56.34
N ARG A 271 -2.52 -2.16 56.10
CA ARG A 271 -3.44 -1.28 55.38
C ARG A 271 -3.39 -1.65 53.90
N ALA A 272 -4.55 -1.94 53.31
CA ALA A 272 -4.74 -2.00 51.88
C ALA A 272 -4.93 -0.58 51.34
N PHE A 273 -4.22 -0.28 50.24
CA PHE A 273 -4.48 0.84 49.35
C PHE A 273 -5.70 0.50 48.47
N GLU A 274 -6.61 1.46 48.33
CA GLU A 274 -7.39 1.73 47.12
C GLU A 274 -6.88 3.05 46.53
#